data_AF-A0A9D8DXX6-F1
#
_entry.id   AF-A0A9D8DXX6-F1
#
_cell.length_a   1.000
_cell.length_b   1.000
_cell.length_c   1.000
_cell.angle_alpha   90.00
_cell.angle_beta   90.00
_cell.angle_gamma   90.00
#
_symmetry.space_group_name_H-M   'P 1'
#
loop_
_entity.id
_entity.type
_entity.pdbx_description
1 polymer ?
#
loop_
_entity_poly.entity_id
_entity_poly.type
_entity_poly.pdbx_seq_one_letter_code
_entity_poly.pdbx_strand_id
1 'polypeptide(L)'
;MPRKPTGKPPGRPPKPTEEHLREGTYRPSRHRARGAVKLAEGTPPPSDASLAAFDALVSDPPPWWLPVDLILVAMLRESLEERVSLRAEAMAGNLAASKELRALDAEVGRMLDSLGLTPTSRKRLDVELPKEESRLEALRRRGRAPHVAALEGPKRPT
;
A
#
# COMPACT_ATOMS: atom_id res chain seq x y z
N MET A 1 -10.04 53.49 10.44
CA MET A 1 -9.67 52.51 11.49
C MET A 1 -8.87 51.37 10.88
N PRO A 2 -7.58 51.18 11.21
CA PRO A 2 -6.79 50.07 10.67
C PRO A 2 -6.94 48.80 11.53
N ARG A 3 -7.14 47.65 10.88
CA ARG A 3 -7.26 46.31 11.49
C ARG A 3 -5.89 45.77 11.90
N LYS A 4 -5.79 45.13 13.07
CA LYS A 4 -4.57 44.44 13.54
C LYS A 4 -4.30 43.15 12.75
N PRO A 5 -3.03 42.84 12.37
CA PRO A 5 -2.66 41.56 11.78
C PRO A 5 -2.53 40.47 12.85
N THR A 6 -3.21 39.33 12.67
CA THR A 6 -3.06 38.13 13.50
C THR A 6 -1.95 37.23 12.96
N GLY A 7 -0.71 37.53 13.32
CA GLY A 7 0.43 36.63 13.11
C GLY A 7 0.75 35.86 14.38
N LYS A 8 0.69 34.52 14.35
CA LYS A 8 1.26 33.66 15.40
C LYS A 8 2.77 33.98 15.51
N PRO A 9 3.35 34.15 16.71
CA PRO A 9 4.78 34.39 16.82
C PRO A 9 5.56 33.18 16.30
N PRO A 10 6.67 33.38 15.57
CA PRO A 10 7.52 32.28 15.15
C PRO A 10 8.03 31.56 16.41
N GLY A 11 7.72 30.27 16.51
CA GLY A 11 8.24 29.41 17.57
C GLY A 11 9.77 29.46 17.57
N ARG A 12 10.38 29.37 18.76
CA ARG A 12 11.83 29.37 18.90
C ARG A 12 12.44 28.30 17.99
N PRO A 13 13.49 28.62 17.22
CA PRO A 13 14.18 27.62 16.42
C PRO A 13 14.68 26.49 17.32
N PRO A 14 14.59 25.23 16.87
CA PRO A 14 15.06 24.09 17.66
C PRO A 14 16.57 24.22 17.91
N LYS A 15 17.01 23.87 19.12
CA LYS A 15 18.42 23.89 19.48
C LYS A 15 19.24 22.98 18.55
N PRO A 16 20.46 23.39 18.17
CA PRO A 16 21.35 22.56 17.38
C PRO A 16 21.64 21.21 18.06
N THR A 17 21.84 20.17 17.24
CA THR A 17 22.12 18.81 17.72
C THR A 17 23.37 18.74 18.61
N GLU A 18 24.36 19.62 18.38
CA GLU A 18 25.57 19.75 19.19
C GLU A 18 25.29 20.23 20.62
N GLU A 19 24.31 21.13 20.80
CA GLU A 19 23.90 21.61 22.11
C GLU A 19 23.21 20.49 22.91
N HIS A 20 22.40 19.66 22.25
CA HIS A 20 21.79 18.48 22.86
C HIS A 20 22.80 17.40 23.26
N LEU A 21 23.91 17.25 22.51
CA LEU A 21 25.00 16.34 22.87
C LEU A 21 25.76 16.85 24.10
N ARG A 22 26.02 18.16 24.18
CA ARG A 22 26.68 18.78 25.34
C ARG A 22 25.83 18.77 26.60
N GLU A 23 24.52 18.98 26.47
CA GLU A 23 23.55 18.95 27.58
C GLU A 23 23.13 17.52 27.99
N GLY A 24 23.59 16.49 27.29
CA GLY A 24 23.23 15.08 27.58
C GLY A 24 21.77 14.73 27.28
N THR A 25 21.02 15.63 26.63
CA THR A 25 19.60 15.43 26.26
C THR A 25 19.42 14.80 24.87
N TYR A 26 20.52 14.48 24.19
CA TYR A 26 20.50 13.89 22.86
C TYR A 26 19.78 12.53 22.83
N ARG A 27 18.70 12.48 22.04
CA ARG A 27 17.96 11.26 21.71
C ARG A 27 18.08 10.94 20.20
N PRO A 28 18.72 9.83 19.81
CA PRO A 28 18.89 9.46 18.41
C PRO A 28 17.56 9.39 17.62
N SER A 29 16.48 8.99 18.27
CA SER A 29 15.14 8.89 17.67
C SER A 29 14.46 10.23 17.38
N ARG A 30 14.90 11.32 18.02
CA ARG A 30 14.32 12.68 17.86
C ARG A 30 15.23 13.65 17.15
N HIS A 31 16.56 13.45 17.22
CA HIS A 31 17.56 14.41 16.76
C HIS A 31 18.36 13.94 15.53
N ARG A 32 18.22 12.68 15.08
CA ARG A 32 18.63 12.35 13.72
C ARG A 32 17.53 12.78 12.76
N ALA A 33 17.91 13.58 11.76
CA ALA A 33 17.14 13.67 10.53
C ALA A 33 16.90 12.23 10.05
N ARG A 34 15.63 11.85 9.88
CA ARG A 34 15.26 10.54 9.32
C ARG A 34 16.12 10.35 8.08
N GLY A 35 17.03 9.38 8.13
CA GLY A 35 17.91 9.07 7.01
C GLY A 35 17.05 8.93 5.77
N ALA A 36 17.40 9.69 4.73
CA ALA A 36 16.79 9.55 3.43
C ALA A 36 16.78 8.06 3.10
N VAL A 37 15.59 7.46 3.01
CA VAL A 37 15.42 6.14 2.45
C VAL A 37 16.02 6.24 1.06
N LYS A 38 17.13 5.53 0.82
CA LYS A 38 17.68 5.39 -0.52
C LYS A 38 16.58 4.73 -1.35
N LEU A 39 15.91 5.52 -2.19
CA LEU A 39 15.01 5.00 -3.20
C LEU A 39 15.86 4.10 -4.09
N ALA A 40 15.53 2.81 -4.16
CA ALA A 40 16.23 1.88 -5.03
C ALA A 40 16.12 2.39 -6.48
N GLU A 41 17.25 2.78 -7.03
CA GLU A 41 17.41 3.21 -8.42
C GLU A 41 17.21 1.97 -9.29
N GLY A 42 16.15 1.96 -10.12
CA GLY A 42 15.81 0.84 -10.99
C GLY A 42 14.35 0.39 -10.97
N THR A 43 13.47 0.98 -10.15
CA THR A 43 12.03 0.78 -10.37
C THR A 43 11.64 1.61 -11.60
N PRO A 44 11.15 1.01 -12.70
CA PRO A 44 10.63 1.79 -13.81
C PRO A 44 9.60 2.79 -13.26
N PRO A 45 9.55 4.04 -13.77
CA PRO A 45 8.53 4.98 -13.32
C PRO A 45 7.17 4.27 -13.46
N PRO A 46 6.37 4.18 -12.38
CA PRO A 46 5.13 3.42 -12.40
C PRO A 46 4.04 4.19 -13.15
N SER A 47 4.26 4.54 -14.42
CA SER A 47 3.17 5.03 -15.28
C SER A 47 2.22 3.88 -15.62
N ASP A 48 2.77 2.68 -15.89
CA ASP A 48 1.95 1.59 -16.45
C ASP A 48 1.56 0.54 -15.39
N ALA A 49 2.28 0.51 -14.27
CA ALA A 49 2.08 -0.49 -13.23
C ALA A 49 0.71 -0.37 -12.53
N SER A 50 0.15 0.84 -12.39
CA SER A 50 -1.15 0.99 -11.74
C SER A 50 -2.32 0.51 -12.60
N LEU A 51 -2.29 0.79 -13.91
CA LEU A 51 -3.35 0.33 -14.83
C LEU A 51 -3.26 -1.17 -15.05
N ALA A 52 -2.06 -1.73 -15.23
CA ALA A 52 -1.87 -3.17 -15.30
C ALA A 52 -2.32 -3.90 -14.02
N ALA A 53 -2.03 -3.33 -12.83
CA ALA A 53 -2.52 -3.89 -11.57
C ALA A 53 -4.05 -3.82 -11.45
N PHE A 54 -4.66 -2.75 -11.94
CA PHE A 54 -6.12 -2.62 -11.99
C PHE A 54 -6.75 -3.63 -12.94
N ASP A 55 -6.21 -3.79 -14.15
CA ASP A 55 -6.72 -4.77 -15.12
C ASP A 55 -6.60 -6.22 -14.58
N ALA A 56 -5.51 -6.53 -13.88
CA ALA A 56 -5.36 -7.81 -13.17
C ALA A 56 -6.40 -7.99 -12.07
N LEU A 57 -6.67 -6.95 -11.28
CA LEU A 57 -7.69 -6.96 -10.22
C LEU A 57 -9.11 -7.17 -10.78
N VAL A 58 -9.45 -6.54 -11.90
CA VAL A 58 -10.78 -6.69 -12.53
C VAL A 58 -10.93 -8.03 -13.23
N SER A 59 -9.82 -8.62 -13.71
CA SER A 59 -9.81 -9.96 -14.31
C SER A 59 -10.08 -11.07 -13.29
N ASP A 60 -9.63 -10.89 -12.05
CA ASP A 60 -9.89 -11.78 -10.91
C ASP A 60 -10.44 -10.97 -9.72
N PRO A 61 -11.72 -10.57 -9.77
CA PRO A 61 -12.29 -9.65 -8.80
C PRO A 61 -12.40 -10.32 -7.42
N PRO A 62 -12.13 -9.57 -6.34
CA PRO A 62 -12.34 -10.09 -4.99
C PRO A 62 -13.78 -10.56 -4.78
N PRO A 63 -14.00 -11.66 -4.03
CA PRO A 63 -15.32 -12.28 -3.88
C PRO A 63 -16.32 -11.41 -3.11
N TRP A 64 -15.87 -10.36 -2.42
CA TRP A 64 -16.72 -9.41 -1.69
C TRP A 64 -17.17 -8.22 -2.53
N TRP A 65 -16.69 -8.08 -3.77
CA TRP A 65 -17.21 -7.06 -4.68
C TRP A 65 -18.64 -7.40 -5.09
N LEU A 66 -19.51 -6.41 -4.98
CA LEU A 66 -20.90 -6.50 -5.35
C LEU A 66 -21.13 -5.82 -6.71
N PRO A 67 -22.20 -6.17 -7.44
CA PRO A 67 -22.54 -5.48 -8.70
C PRO A 67 -22.72 -3.96 -8.55
N VAL A 68 -23.07 -3.48 -7.35
CA VAL A 68 -23.19 -2.05 -7.06
C VAL A 68 -21.86 -1.32 -7.08
N ASP A 69 -20.74 -2.04 -6.95
CA ASP A 69 -19.40 -1.47 -6.94
C ASP A 69 -18.89 -1.14 -8.36
N LEU A 70 -19.56 -1.60 -9.41
CA LEU A 70 -19.10 -1.44 -10.81
C LEU A 70 -18.90 0.03 -11.21
N ILE A 71 -19.76 0.94 -10.75
CA ILE A 71 -19.62 2.37 -11.03
C ILE A 71 -18.35 2.91 -10.35
N LEU A 72 -18.12 2.53 -9.10
CA LEU A 72 -16.94 2.96 -8.35
C LEU A 72 -15.65 2.38 -8.94
N VAL A 73 -15.70 1.14 -9.44
CA VAL A 73 -14.59 0.50 -10.18
C VAL A 73 -14.30 1.24 -11.49
N ALA A 74 -15.33 1.64 -12.25
CA ALA A 74 -15.17 2.43 -13.47
C ALA A 74 -14.54 3.81 -13.18
N MET A 75 -15.05 4.52 -12.16
CA MET A 75 -14.48 5.81 -11.72
C MET A 75 -13.02 5.67 -11.26
N LEU A 76 -12.68 4.58 -10.58
CA LEU A 76 -11.31 4.29 -10.18
C LEU A 76 -10.41 4.11 -11.41
N ARG A 77 -10.87 3.41 -12.46
CA ARG A 77 -10.12 3.27 -13.71
C ARG A 77 -9.82 4.63 -14.34
N GLU A 78 -10.85 5.45 -14.54
CA GLU A 78 -10.72 6.79 -15.14
C GLU A 78 -9.74 7.67 -14.34
N SER A 79 -9.84 7.62 -13.01
CA SER A 79 -8.92 8.36 -12.12
C SER A 79 -7.48 7.86 -12.21
N LEU A 80 -7.27 6.56 -12.42
CA LEU A 80 -5.92 6.00 -12.62
C LEU A 80 -5.34 6.41 -13.98
N GLU A 81 -6.16 6.50 -15.02
CA GLU A 81 -5.75 6.99 -16.34
C GLU A 81 -5.36 8.49 -16.27
N GLU A 82 -6.20 9.32 -15.64
CA GLU A 82 -5.91 10.75 -15.43
C GLU A 82 -4.63 10.97 -14.61
N ARG A 83 -4.41 10.13 -13.59
CA ARG A 83 -3.21 10.16 -12.77
C ARG A 83 -1.93 9.95 -13.58
N VAL A 84 -1.95 9.10 -14.59
CA VAL A 84 -0.79 8.86 -15.47
C VAL A 84 -0.46 10.15 -16.23
N SER A 85 -1.48 10.81 -16.78
CA SER A 85 -1.35 12.09 -17.48
C SER A 85 -0.79 13.19 -16.57
N LEU A 86 -1.37 13.41 -15.40
CA LEU A 86 -0.93 14.45 -14.44
C LEU A 86 0.47 14.18 -13.89
N ARG A 87 0.87 12.91 -13.74
CA ARG A 87 2.21 12.56 -13.30
C ARG A 87 3.26 12.99 -14.31
N ALA A 88 3.00 12.83 -15.61
CA ALA A 88 3.94 13.27 -16.66
C ALA A 88 4.17 14.79 -16.58
N GLU A 89 3.10 15.57 -16.43
CA GLU A 89 3.19 17.04 -16.27
C GLU A 89 3.88 17.47 -14.98
N ALA A 90 3.57 16.81 -13.86
CA ALA A 90 4.20 17.09 -12.58
C ALA A 90 5.72 16.82 -12.63
N MET A 91 6.15 15.74 -13.29
CA MET A 91 7.56 15.41 -13.48
C MET A 91 8.27 16.38 -14.43
N ALA A 92 7.54 17.02 -15.35
CA ALA A 92 8.03 18.12 -16.18
C ALA A 92 8.18 19.46 -15.42
N GLY A 93 7.83 19.49 -14.12
CA GLY A 93 7.98 20.66 -13.25
C GLY A 93 6.73 21.53 -13.12
N ASN A 94 5.58 21.09 -13.64
CA ASN A 94 4.32 21.82 -13.45
C ASN A 94 3.83 21.70 -11.99
N LEU A 95 3.88 22.83 -11.25
CA LEU A 95 3.45 22.89 -9.85
C LEU A 95 1.93 22.74 -9.68
N ALA A 96 1.13 23.19 -10.65
CA ALA A 96 -0.33 23.03 -10.62
C ALA A 96 -0.70 21.54 -10.77
N ALA A 97 -0.13 20.86 -11.78
CA ALA A 97 -0.29 19.43 -11.96
C ALA A 97 0.18 18.63 -10.73
N SER A 98 1.28 19.05 -10.09
CA SER A 98 1.75 18.42 -8.85
C SER A 98 0.75 18.52 -7.70
N LYS A 99 -0.01 19.62 -7.62
CA LYS A 99 -1.04 19.82 -6.60
C LYS A 99 -2.28 18.98 -6.91
N GLU A 100 -2.72 18.99 -8.16
CA GLU A 100 -3.85 18.20 -8.65
C GLU A 100 -3.59 16.70 -8.48
N LEU A 101 -2.39 16.24 -8.83
CA LEU A 101 -1.96 14.86 -8.64
C LEU A 101 -2.10 14.39 -7.18
N ARG A 102 -1.77 15.25 -6.20
CA ARG A 102 -1.94 14.92 -4.77
C ARG A 102 -3.40 14.85 -4.35
N ALA A 103 -4.26 15.69 -4.95
CA ALA A 103 -5.69 15.65 -4.68
C ALA A 103 -6.31 14.37 -5.26
N LEU A 104 -5.93 14.01 -6.48
CA LEU A 104 -6.33 12.79 -7.16
C LEU A 104 -5.83 11.54 -6.43
N ASP A 105 -4.57 11.52 -5.96
CA ASP A 105 -4.03 10.42 -5.13
C ASP A 105 -4.88 10.20 -3.86
N ALA A 106 -5.35 11.29 -3.23
CA ALA A 106 -6.22 11.18 -2.05
C ALA A 106 -7.61 10.65 -2.40
N GLU A 107 -8.14 10.98 -3.58
CA GLU A 107 -9.42 10.46 -4.07
C GLU A 107 -9.34 8.97 -4.42
N VAL A 108 -8.30 8.58 -5.16
CA VAL A 108 -7.98 7.17 -5.42
C VAL A 108 -7.89 6.39 -4.11
N GLY A 109 -7.18 6.92 -3.11
CA GLY A 109 -7.12 6.29 -1.77
C GLY A 109 -8.49 6.07 -1.13
N ARG A 110 -9.40 7.04 -1.24
CA ARG A 110 -10.79 6.91 -0.74
C ARG A 110 -11.58 5.84 -1.49
N MET A 111 -11.45 5.78 -2.82
CA MET A 111 -12.14 4.76 -3.63
C MET A 111 -11.62 3.36 -3.32
N LEU A 112 -10.31 3.19 -3.16
CA LEU A 112 -9.69 1.92 -2.74
C LEU A 112 -10.19 1.48 -1.35
N ASP A 113 -10.34 2.41 -0.42
CA ASP A 113 -10.92 2.14 0.90
C ASP A 113 -12.40 1.72 0.79
N SER A 114 -13.20 2.40 -0.03
CA SER A 114 -14.61 2.07 -0.26
C SER A 114 -14.79 0.68 -0.89
N LEU A 115 -13.90 0.29 -1.80
CA LEU A 115 -13.91 -1.03 -2.46
C LEU A 115 -13.35 -2.17 -1.57
N GLY A 116 -12.95 -1.88 -0.33
CA GLY A 116 -12.38 -2.90 0.53
C GLY A 116 -11.00 -3.38 0.07
N LEU A 117 -10.23 -2.57 -0.65
CA LEU A 117 -8.92 -3.01 -1.16
C LEU A 117 -7.79 -2.80 -0.15
N THR A 118 -8.03 -1.99 0.88
CA THR A 118 -7.05 -1.78 1.97
C THR A 118 -7.26 -2.79 3.12
N PRO A 119 -6.20 -3.15 3.88
CA PRO A 119 -6.36 -4.07 5.01
C PRO A 119 -7.34 -3.55 6.07
N THR A 120 -7.38 -2.23 6.26
CA THR A 120 -8.28 -1.58 7.21
C THR A 120 -9.73 -1.65 6.75
N SER A 121 -10.00 -1.39 5.46
CA SER A 121 -11.36 -1.48 4.91
C SER A 121 -11.88 -2.92 4.89
N ARG A 122 -11.04 -3.91 4.54
CA ARG A 122 -11.41 -5.33 4.63
C ARG A 122 -11.86 -5.76 6.03
N LYS A 123 -11.12 -5.33 7.06
CA LYS A 123 -11.50 -5.58 8.46
C LYS A 123 -12.85 -4.97 8.83
N ARG A 124 -13.21 -3.82 8.25
CA ARG A 124 -14.50 -3.16 8.49
C ARG A 124 -15.65 -3.88 7.78
N LEU A 125 -15.37 -4.46 6.63
CA LEU A 125 -16.33 -5.26 5.85
C LEU A 125 -16.48 -6.69 6.40
N ASP A 126 -15.79 -7.03 7.50
CA ASP A 126 -15.74 -8.37 8.09
C ASP A 126 -15.40 -9.47 7.08
N VAL A 127 -14.56 -9.12 6.09
CA VAL A 127 -14.11 -10.06 5.07
C VAL A 127 -13.06 -10.98 5.71
N GLU A 128 -13.45 -12.22 5.99
CA GLU A 128 -12.51 -13.29 6.33
C GLU A 128 -11.66 -13.62 5.11
N LEU A 129 -10.41 -13.13 5.12
CA LEU A 129 -9.41 -13.62 4.19
C LEU A 129 -9.22 -15.12 4.44
N PRO A 130 -9.24 -15.98 3.41
CA PRO A 130 -8.80 -17.35 3.55
C PRO A 130 -7.43 -17.32 4.22
N LYS A 131 -7.32 -17.95 5.38
CA LYS A 131 -6.01 -18.14 6.02
C LYS A 131 -5.18 -18.87 4.99
N GLU A 132 -4.20 -18.20 4.38
CA GLU A 132 -3.18 -18.87 3.59
C GLU A 132 -2.71 -20.06 4.43
N GLU A 133 -2.79 -21.28 3.86
CA GLU A 133 -2.46 -22.51 4.57
C GLU A 133 -1.20 -22.26 5.41
N SER A 134 -1.35 -22.37 6.73
CA SER A 134 -0.23 -22.14 7.63
C SER A 134 0.93 -23.01 7.15
N ARG A 135 2.15 -22.47 7.12
CA ARG A 135 3.35 -23.20 6.64
C ARG A 135 3.50 -24.57 7.32
N LEU A 136 2.99 -24.71 8.55
CA LEU A 136 2.88 -25.95 9.32
C LEU A 136 1.84 -26.95 8.76
N GLU A 137 0.72 -26.46 8.26
CA GLU A 137 -0.37 -27.24 7.67
C GLU A 137 0.03 -27.78 6.28
N ALA A 138 0.71 -26.96 5.48
CA ALA A 138 1.35 -27.40 4.23
C ALA A 138 2.42 -28.48 4.47
N LEU A 139 3.20 -28.37 5.56
CA LEU A 139 4.17 -29.38 6.00
C LEU A 139 3.49 -30.68 6.49
N ARG A 140 2.38 -30.58 7.22
CA ARG A 140 1.60 -31.76 7.68
C ARG A 140 0.96 -32.51 6.52
N ARG A 141 0.47 -31.81 5.49
CA ARG A 141 -0.03 -32.45 4.27
C ARG A 141 1.08 -33.19 3.53
N ARG A 142 2.29 -32.63 3.50
CA ARG A 142 3.47 -33.24 2.86
C ARG A 142 4.03 -34.43 3.64
N GLY A 143 3.92 -34.42 4.98
CA GLY A 143 4.33 -35.52 5.85
C GLY A 143 3.32 -36.67 5.96
N ARG A 144 2.11 -36.51 5.41
CA ARG A 144 1.01 -37.49 5.48
C ARG A 144 0.67 -38.10 4.11
N ALA A 145 1.67 -38.28 3.24
CA ALA A 145 1.58 -39.20 2.09
C ALA A 145 2.10 -40.59 2.52
N PRO A 146 1.52 -41.70 2.02
CA PRO A 146 1.34 -42.91 2.82
C PRO A 146 2.57 -43.83 2.80
N HIS A 147 3.24 -44.02 3.94
CA HIS A 147 4.10 -45.18 4.22
C HIS A 147 3.26 -46.45 4.52
N VAL A 148 1.98 -46.50 4.14
CA VAL A 148 1.06 -47.62 4.43
C VAL A 148 0.80 -48.50 3.21
N ALA A 149 1.23 -48.10 2.01
CA ALA A 149 0.99 -48.87 0.78
C ALA A 149 2.02 -50.01 0.51
N ALA A 150 2.94 -50.31 1.43
CA ALA A 150 4.07 -51.22 1.19
C ALA A 150 4.02 -52.56 1.97
N LEU A 151 2.89 -52.94 2.59
CA LEU A 151 2.79 -54.16 3.41
C LEU A 151 1.84 -55.25 2.90
N GLU A 152 1.21 -55.09 1.74
CA GLU A 152 0.45 -56.19 1.12
C GLU A 152 1.31 -56.90 0.07
N GLY A 153 2.00 -57.95 0.51
CA GLY A 153 2.80 -58.83 -0.34
C GLY A 153 1.96 -59.63 -1.35
N PRO A 154 2.53 -60.03 -2.50
CA PRO A 154 1.80 -60.78 -3.51
C PRO A 154 1.48 -62.20 -3.02
N LYS A 155 0.19 -62.52 -2.87
CA LYS A 155 -0.29 -63.91 -2.75
C LYS A 155 0.02 -64.64 -4.06
N ARG A 156 0.82 -65.71 -3.97
CA ARG A 156 1.11 -66.60 -5.12
C ARG A 156 -0.18 -67.32 -5.56
N PRO A 157 -0.48 -67.39 -6.86
CA PRO A 157 -1.48 -68.30 -7.37
C PRO A 157 -0.91 -69.73 -7.46
N THR A 158 -1.78 -70.68 -7.14
CA THR A 158 -1.62 -72.15 -7.19
C THR A 158 -1.49 -72.68 -8.61
#